data_AF-A0A349SUC3-F1
#
_entry.id   AF-A0A349SUC3-F1
#
_cell.length_a   1.000
_cell.length_b   1.000
_cell.length_c   1.000
_cell.angle_alpha   90.00
_cell.angle_beta   90.00
_cell.angle_gamma   90.00
#
_symmetry.space_group_name_H-M   'P 1'
#
loop_
_entity.id
_entity.type
_entity.pdbx_description
1 polymer ?
#
loop_
_entity_poly.entity_id
_entity_poly.type
_entity_poly.pdbx_seq_one_letter_code
_entity_poly.pdbx_strand_id
1 'polypeptide(L)' 'EGTMGQYDVSHGGNIYLVETVQDVAKLRVNHPDKLAYVTQTTLSVDDTSAIIDALRQHFPAIQGPRKDDIC' A
#
# COMPACT_ATOMS: atom_id res chain seq x y z
N GLU A 1 15.29 -5.43 0.45
CA GLU A 1 15.39 -3.96 0.30
C GLU A 1 15.23 -3.56 -1.17
N GLY A 2 13.99 -3.45 -1.68
CA GLY A 2 13.77 -3.34 -3.15
C GLY A 2 12.82 -2.26 -3.65
N THR A 3 11.81 -1.84 -2.87
CA THR A 3 10.72 -0.97 -3.38
C THR A 3 10.76 0.46 -2.86
N MET A 4 11.37 0.71 -1.69
CA MET A 4 11.43 2.07 -1.12
C MET A 4 12.54 2.95 -1.73
N GLY A 5 13.50 2.37 -2.44
CA GLY A 5 14.73 3.06 -2.87
C GLY A 5 14.61 4.03 -4.05
N GLN A 6 13.41 4.24 -4.63
CA GLN A 6 13.23 5.02 -5.86
C GLN A 6 12.17 6.13 -5.77
N TYR A 7 11.72 6.54 -4.58
CA TYR A 7 10.73 7.61 -4.49
C TYR A 7 11.36 8.97 -4.22
N ASP A 8 11.31 9.81 -5.25
CA ASP A 8 11.72 11.21 -5.20
C ASP A 8 10.64 12.04 -4.48
N VAL A 9 10.91 12.41 -3.22
CA VAL A 9 10.01 13.25 -2.41
C VAL A 9 9.88 14.69 -2.94
N SER A 10 10.73 15.09 -3.89
CA SER A 10 10.79 16.44 -4.45
C SER A 10 9.58 16.79 -5.32
N HIS A 11 8.87 15.78 -5.84
CA HIS A 11 7.68 15.96 -6.71
C HIS A 11 6.34 15.86 -5.96
N GLY A 12 6.36 15.73 -4.62
CA GLY A 12 5.16 15.69 -3.79
C GLY A 12 4.56 14.30 -3.70
N GLY A 13 4.77 13.64 -2.56
CA GLY A 13 4.12 12.38 -2.19
C GLY A 13 4.89 11.67 -1.09
N ASN A 14 4.21 10.84 -0.32
CA ASN A 14 4.80 10.05 0.76
C ASN A 14 4.59 8.57 0.46
N ILE A 15 5.65 7.77 0.63
CA ILE A 15 5.54 6.32 0.67
C ILE A 15 5.42 5.88 2.13
N TYR A 16 4.50 4.94 2.36
CA TYR A 16 4.32 4.30 3.64
C TYR A 16 4.52 2.80 3.46
N LEU A 17 5.39 2.19 4.27
CA LEU A 17 5.53 0.75 4.33
C LEU A 17 4.54 0.19 5.36
N VAL A 18 3.82 -0.85 4.96
CA VAL A 18 2.86 -1.58 5.79
C VAL A 18 3.17 -3.05 5.65
N GLU A 19 3.43 -3.72 6.77
CA GLU A 19 3.78 -5.15 6.79
C GLU A 19 2.70 -5.99 7.50
N THR A 20 1.85 -5.34 8.30
CA THR A 20 0.80 -6.03 9.08
C THR A 20 -0.52 -5.27 9.06
N VAL A 21 -1.62 -5.97 9.40
CA VAL A 21 -2.95 -5.36 9.58
C VAL A 21 -2.93 -4.28 10.67
N GLN A 22 -2.11 -4.44 11.70
CA GLN A 22 -1.96 -3.48 12.80
C GLN A 22 -1.27 -2.19 12.35
N ASP A 23 -0.40 -2.25 11.35
CA ASP A 23 0.23 -1.07 10.78
C ASP A 23 -0.79 -0.23 10.00
N VAL A 24 -1.73 -0.87 9.29
CA VAL A 24 -2.84 -0.19 8.62
C VAL A 24 -3.65 0.64 9.60
N ALA A 25 -3.99 0.07 10.77
CA ALA A 25 -4.79 0.75 11.79
C ALA A 25 -4.10 1.98 12.41
N LYS A 26 -2.76 2.06 12.33
CA LYS A 26 -1.97 3.19 12.82
C LYS A 26 -1.61 4.17 11.70
N LEU A 27 -1.90 3.83 10.45
CA LEU A 27 -1.46 4.58 9.29
C LEU A 27 -2.18 5.93 9.22
N ARG A 28 -1.40 7.00 9.22
CA ARG A 28 -1.90 8.37 9.01
C ARG A 28 -1.35 8.91 7.70
N VAL A 29 -2.24 9.12 6.74
CA VAL A 29 -1.93 9.69 5.43
C VAL A 29 -2.58 11.06 5.28
N ASN A 30 -1.93 11.96 4.54
CA ASN A 30 -2.41 13.33 4.36
C ASN A 30 -3.64 13.42 3.43
N HIS A 31 -3.71 12.54 2.43
CA HIS A 31 -4.77 12.53 1.41
C HIS A 31 -5.35 11.11 1.24
N PRO A 32 -6.21 10.65 2.16
CA PRO A 32 -6.76 9.29 2.14
C PRO A 32 -7.67 9.02 0.92
N ASP A 33 -8.17 10.07 0.26
CA ASP A 33 -8.94 10.03 -0.97
C ASP A 33 -8.08 9.89 -2.24
N LYS A 34 -6.77 10.11 -2.14
CA LYS A 34 -5.80 10.05 -3.25
C LYS A 34 -4.63 9.13 -2.89
N LEU A 35 -4.97 7.89 -2.55
CA LEU A 35 -4.01 6.88 -2.12
C LEU A 35 -4.01 5.69 -3.09
N ALA A 36 -2.83 5.13 -3.33
CA ALA A 36 -2.66 3.88 -4.06
C ALA A 36 -1.74 2.93 -3.28
N TYR A 37 -1.91 1.62 -3.46
CA TYR A 37 -1.02 0.61 -2.89
C TYR A 37 -0.42 -0.27 -3.98
N VAL A 38 0.74 -0.85 -3.67
CA VAL A 38 1.40 -1.90 -4.47
C VAL A 38 1.91 -2.98 -3.52
N THR A 39 2.03 -4.21 -4.00
CA THR A 39 2.48 -5.36 -3.19
C THR A 39 3.79 -5.91 -3.74
N GLN A 40 4.63 -6.46 -2.86
CA GLN A 40 5.83 -7.15 -3.29
C GLN A 40 5.49 -8.58 -3.75
N THR A 41 6.07 -9.01 -4.87
CA THR A 41 5.75 -10.26 -5.57
C THR A 41 6.16 -11.55 -4.85
N THR A 42 6.89 -11.44 -3.74
CA THR A 42 7.43 -12.59 -2.98
C THR A 42 6.70 -12.84 -1.66
N LEU A 43 5.58 -12.15 -1.41
CA LEU A 43 4.80 -12.31 -0.17
C LEU A 43 3.75 -13.43 -0.31
N SER A 44 3.42 -14.06 0.82
CA SER A 44 2.30 -15.00 0.92
C SER A 44 1.00 -14.33 0.47
N VAL A 45 0.22 -15.00 -0.40
CA VAL A 45 -1.05 -14.49 -0.95
C VAL A 45 -2.06 -14.24 0.17
N ASP A 46 -2.14 -15.15 1.15
CA ASP A 46 -3.11 -15.07 2.24
C ASP A 46 -2.83 -13.88 3.17
N ASP A 47 -1.56 -13.72 3.59
CA ASP A 47 -1.16 -12.60 4.46
C ASP A 47 -1.35 -11.26 3.74
N THR A 48 -1.02 -11.22 2.44
CA THR A 48 -1.20 -10.02 1.61
C THR A 48 -2.69 -9.66 1.47
N SER A 49 -3.57 -10.66 1.29
CA SER A 49 -5.01 -10.42 1.19
C SER A 49 -5.58 -9.77 2.46
N ALA A 50 -5.16 -10.24 3.64
CA ALA A 50 -5.62 -9.68 4.91
C ALA A 50 -5.24 -8.20 5.07
N ILE A 51 -4.03 -7.82 4.64
CA ILE A 51 -3.56 -6.43 4.66
C ILE A 51 -4.33 -5.57 3.65
N ILE A 52 -4.56 -6.08 2.44
CA ILE A 52 -5.36 -5.37 1.41
C ILE A 52 -6.78 -5.11 1.89
N ASP A 53 -7.42 -6.10 2.52
CA ASP A 53 -8.78 -5.93 3.03
C ASP A 53 -8.82 -4.89 4.15
N ALA A 54 -7.84 -4.89 5.06
CA ALA A 54 -7.70 -3.86 6.07
C ALA A 54 -7.49 -2.47 5.45
N LEU A 55 -6.64 -2.35 4.41
CA LEU A 55 -6.41 -1.09 3.71
C LEU A 55 -7.68 -0.55 3.06
N ARG A 56 -8.48 -1.41 2.41
CA ARG A 56 -9.75 -1.01 1.79
C ARG A 56 -10.82 -0.61 2.81
N GLN A 57 -10.85 -1.28 3.97
CA GLN A 57 -11.75 -0.90 5.06
C GLN A 57 -11.35 0.46 5.67
N HIS A 58 -10.05 0.70 5.86
CA HIS A 58 -9.56 1.93 6.48
C HIS A 58 -9.54 3.12 5.50
N PHE A 59 -9.25 2.87 4.22
CA PHE A 59 -9.21 3.85 3.15
C PHE A 59 -10.09 3.40 1.97
N PRO A 60 -11.42 3.64 2.02
CA PRO A 60 -12.35 3.13 1.00
C PRO A 60 -12.09 3.63 -0.43
N ALA A 61 -11.36 4.73 -0.59
CA ALA A 61 -10.98 5.31 -1.89
C ALA A 61 -9.63 4.81 -2.42
N ILE A 62 -8.92 3.95 -1.68
CA ILE A 62 -7.59 3.48 -2.06
C ILE A 62 -7.63 2.69 -3.38
N GLN A 63 -6.71 2.99 -4.29
CA GLN A 63 -6.59 2.30 -5.57
C GLN A 63 -5.52 1.21 -5.50
N GLY A 64 -5.86 0.01 -5.98
CA GLY A 64 -4.90 -1.08 -6.11
C GLY A 64 -4.27 -1.15 -7.50
N PRO A 65 -3.24 -1.98 -7.68
CA PRO A 65 -2.66 -2.24 -8.99
C PRO A 65 -3.74 -2.83 -9.91
N ARG A 66 -3.69 -2.49 -11.20
CA ARG A 66 -4.58 -3.14 -12.18
C ARG A 66 -4.14 -4.59 -12.31
N LYS A 67 -5.08 -5.47 -12.66
CA LYS A 67 -4.84 -6.92 -12.75
C LYS A 67 -3.67 -7.30 -13.70
N ASP A 68 -3.25 -6.38 -14.57
CA ASP A 68 -2.13 -6.54 -15.50
C ASP A 68 -0.74 -6.23 -14.89
N ASP A 69 -0.67 -5.66 -13.67
CA ASP A 69 0.60 -5.30 -12.99
C ASP A 69 1.07 -6.36 -11.97
N ILE A 70 0.36 -7.48 -11.84
CA ILE A 70 0.74 -8.61 -10.98
C ILE A 70 1.34 -9.68 -11.90
N CYS A 71 2.65 -9.87 -11.82
CA CYS A 71 3.37 -10.92 -12.54
C CYS A 71 3.16 -12.32 -11.96
#